data_AF-A0A1Q3H9P0-F1
#
_entry.id   AF-A0A1Q3H9P0-F1
#
_cell.length_a   1.000
_cell.length_b   1.000
_cell.length_c   1.000
_cell.angle_alpha   90.00
_cell.angle_beta   90.00
_cell.angle_gamma   90.00
#
_symmetry.space_group_name_H-M   'P 1'
#
loop_
_entity.id
_entity.type
_entity.pdbx_description
1 polymer ?
#
loop_
_entity_poly.entity_id
_entity_poly.type
_entity_poly.pdbx_seq_one_letter_code
_entity_poly.pdbx_strand_id
1 'polypeptide(L)'
;MIMKAPSAGPPPPANVGEAAQAYLRARTHQLREDLALGAGPSIEDLAAMARIRRENLRVFGRVLREHRGELLALAESSSLTPERALGWLARVGQLARTEQRLEEDRLAFLAAYGVME
;
A
#
# COMPACT_ATOMS: atom_id res chain seq x y z
N MET A 1 -5.28 -25.08 -21.81
CA MET A 1 -5.99 -23.82 -21.56
C MET A 1 -7.02 -24.03 -20.46
N ILE A 2 -6.75 -23.64 -19.21
CA ILE A 2 -7.75 -23.07 -18.29
C ILE A 2 -7.00 -22.33 -17.17
N MET A 3 -7.32 -21.04 -17.05
CA MET A 3 -6.88 -20.13 -16.01
C MET A 3 -7.52 -20.50 -14.66
N LYS A 4 -6.74 -20.48 -13.58
CA LYS A 4 -7.25 -20.16 -12.24
C LYS A 4 -6.09 -19.70 -11.35
N ALA A 5 -5.90 -18.38 -11.26
CA ALA A 5 -5.07 -17.81 -10.21
C ALA A 5 -5.71 -18.19 -8.87
N PRO A 6 -4.98 -18.79 -7.90
CA PRO A 6 -5.52 -18.93 -6.56
C PRO A 6 -5.61 -17.53 -5.97
N SER A 7 -6.83 -17.12 -5.60
CA SER A 7 -7.07 -16.03 -4.67
C SER A 7 -6.25 -16.29 -3.41
N ALA A 8 -5.09 -15.66 -3.31
CA ALA A 8 -4.26 -15.72 -2.12
C ALA A 8 -4.94 -14.86 -1.05
N GLY A 9 -5.57 -15.51 -0.08
CA GLY A 9 -5.81 -14.88 1.22
C GLY A 9 -4.48 -14.38 1.80
N PRO A 10 -4.52 -13.38 2.70
CA PRO A 10 -3.30 -12.79 3.24
C PRO A 10 -2.43 -13.89 3.87
N PRO A 11 -1.14 -14.01 3.50
CA PRO A 11 -0.25 -15.00 4.10
C PRO A 11 -0.08 -14.71 5.60
N PRO A 12 0.18 -15.74 6.42
CA PRO A 12 0.38 -15.60 7.86
C PRO A 12 1.54 -14.65 8.20
N PRO A 13 1.55 -14.04 9.41
CA PRO A 13 2.39 -12.88 9.76
C PRO A 13 3.91 -13.12 9.79
N ALA A 14 4.39 -14.35 9.53
CA ALA A 14 5.82 -14.66 9.54
C ALA A 14 6.60 -14.01 8.38
N ASN A 15 5.96 -13.75 7.23
CA ASN A 15 6.66 -13.36 5.99
C ASN A 15 6.11 -12.06 5.35
N VAL A 16 5.54 -11.14 6.13
CA VAL A 16 5.00 -9.87 5.61
C VAL A 16 6.06 -9.09 4.82
N GLY A 17 7.31 -9.09 5.29
CA GLY A 17 8.43 -8.44 4.59
C GLY A 17 8.78 -9.09 3.25
N GLU A 18 8.78 -10.42 3.16
CA GLU A 18 9.03 -11.12 1.89
C GLU A 18 7.87 -10.93 0.91
N ALA A 19 6.63 -10.94 1.39
CA ALA A 19 5.46 -10.67 0.57
C ALA A 19 5.48 -9.23 0.03
N ALA A 20 5.83 -8.26 0.88
CA ALA A 20 6.01 -6.87 0.49
C ALA A 20 7.16 -6.71 -0.52
N GLN A 21 8.28 -7.40 -0.30
CA GLN A 21 9.41 -7.37 -1.22
C GLN A 21 9.03 -7.96 -2.57
N ALA A 22 8.37 -9.12 -2.61
CA ALA A 22 7.91 -9.76 -3.83
C ALA A 22 6.91 -8.87 -4.58
N TYR A 23 5.98 -8.24 -3.87
CA TYR A 23 5.04 -7.25 -4.41
C TYR A 23 5.77 -6.08 -5.07
N LEU A 24 6.69 -5.45 -4.34
CA LEU A 24 7.43 -4.28 -4.81
C LEU A 24 8.33 -4.63 -5.99
N ARG A 25 8.99 -5.80 -5.99
CA ARG A 25 9.80 -6.29 -7.13
C ARG A 25 8.95 -6.56 -8.37
N ALA A 26 7.83 -7.25 -8.20
CA ALA A 26 6.95 -7.62 -9.32
C ALA A 26 6.32 -6.39 -9.99
N ARG A 27 6.17 -5.28 -9.25
CA ARG A 27 5.44 -4.10 -9.70
C ARG A 27 6.24 -2.80 -9.64
N THR A 28 7.58 -2.82 -9.55
CA THR A 28 8.36 -1.58 -9.35
C THR A 28 8.10 -0.54 -10.45
N HIS A 29 8.06 -0.97 -11.71
CA HIS A 29 7.83 -0.07 -12.84
C HIS A 29 6.42 0.54 -12.80
N GLN A 30 5.39 -0.30 -12.65
CA GLN A 30 4.00 0.15 -12.55
C GLN A 30 3.78 1.05 -11.33
N LEU A 31 4.35 0.70 -10.18
CA LEU A 31 4.28 1.47 -8.96
C LEU A 31 4.87 2.88 -9.16
N ARG A 32 5.97 3.00 -9.90
CA ARG A 32 6.58 4.31 -10.23
C ARG A 32 5.65 5.18 -11.06
N GLU A 33 5.02 4.61 -12.07
CA GLU A 33 4.06 5.33 -12.92
C GLU A 33 2.81 5.72 -12.13
N ASP A 34 2.24 4.78 -11.39
CA ASP A 34 1.05 4.98 -10.58
C ASP A 34 1.27 6.03 -9.48
N LEU A 35 2.44 6.02 -8.83
CA LEU A 35 2.85 7.05 -7.85
C LEU A 35 3.08 8.41 -8.52
N ALA A 36 3.61 8.44 -9.75
CA ALA A 36 3.81 9.67 -10.48
C ALA A 36 2.46 10.30 -10.88
N LEU A 37 1.48 9.47 -11.24
CA LEU A 37 0.11 9.88 -11.55
C LEU A 37 -0.70 10.19 -10.29
N GLY A 38 -0.39 9.54 -9.16
CA GLY A 38 -1.22 9.55 -7.95
C GLY A 38 -2.51 8.76 -8.13
N ALA A 39 -2.55 7.83 -9.08
CA ALA A 39 -3.69 7.00 -9.42
C ALA A 39 -3.21 5.78 -10.20
N GLY A 40 -3.96 4.68 -10.11
CA GLY A 40 -3.64 3.44 -10.80
C GLY A 40 -3.86 2.22 -9.91
N PRO A 41 -3.72 1.01 -10.47
CA PRO A 41 -4.00 -0.24 -9.76
C PRO A 41 -3.13 -0.41 -8.51
N SER A 42 -1.88 0.07 -8.52
CA SER A 42 -1.02 0.00 -7.34
C SER A 42 -1.52 0.91 -6.21
N ILE A 43 -2.04 2.10 -6.54
CA ILE A 43 -2.62 3.03 -5.55
C ILE A 43 -3.92 2.47 -4.97
N GLU A 44 -4.77 1.87 -5.82
CA GLU A 44 -6.00 1.21 -5.37
C GLU A 44 -5.71 0.04 -4.43
N ASP A 45 -4.70 -0.77 -4.74
CA ASP A 45 -4.27 -1.90 -3.92
C ASP A 45 -3.69 -1.43 -2.58
N LEU A 46 -2.86 -0.38 -2.57
CA LEU A 46 -2.36 0.26 -1.36
C LEU A 46 -3.48 0.84 -0.49
N ALA A 47 -4.46 1.48 -1.11
CA ALA A 47 -5.62 2.01 -0.41
C ALA A 47 -6.47 0.89 0.19
N ALA A 48 -6.66 -0.21 -0.53
CA ALA A 48 -7.34 -1.39 -0.01
C ALA A 48 -6.60 -2.00 1.19
N MET A 49 -5.26 -2.09 1.12
CA MET A 49 -4.41 -2.52 2.24
C MET A 49 -4.51 -1.56 3.44
N ALA A 50 -4.56 -0.25 3.18
CA ALA A 50 -4.72 0.80 4.19
C ALA A 50 -6.17 1.00 4.66
N ARG A 51 -7.13 0.23 4.12
CA ARG A 51 -8.58 0.33 4.40
C ARG A 51 -9.18 1.71 4.11
N ILE A 52 -8.64 2.40 3.11
CA ILE A 52 -9.11 3.69 2.64
C ILE A 52 -10.28 3.49 1.69
N ARG A 53 -11.33 4.31 1.82
CA ARG A 53 -12.49 4.23 0.93
C ARG A 53 -12.15 4.73 -0.46
N ARG A 54 -12.89 4.23 -1.45
CA ARG A 54 -12.73 4.64 -2.86
C ARG A 54 -12.90 6.14 -3.06
N GLU A 55 -13.73 6.79 -2.24
CA GLU A 55 -13.97 8.24 -2.27
C GLU A 55 -12.71 9.05 -1.93
N ASN A 56 -11.87 8.51 -1.03
CA ASN A 56 -10.64 9.17 -0.61
C ASN A 56 -9.40 8.69 -1.36
N LEU A 57 -9.54 7.83 -2.38
CA LEU A 57 -8.44 7.41 -3.26
C LEU A 57 -7.71 8.58 -3.90
N ARG A 58 -8.44 9.62 -4.32
CA ARG A 58 -7.82 10.82 -4.91
C ARG A 58 -6.95 11.57 -3.90
N VAL A 59 -7.37 11.62 -2.64
CA VAL A 59 -6.62 12.26 -1.55
C VAL A 59 -5.38 11.42 -1.24
N PHE A 60 -5.56 10.12 -1.04
CA PHE A 60 -4.47 9.20 -0.78
C PHE A 60 -3.42 9.19 -1.89
N GLY A 61 -3.86 9.09 -3.14
CA GLY A 61 -2.99 9.13 -4.30
C GLY A 61 -2.23 10.45 -4.43
N ARG A 62 -2.84 11.58 -4.06
CA ARG A 62 -2.14 12.88 -3.98
C ARG A 62 -1.04 12.87 -2.92
N VAL A 63 -1.32 12.38 -1.72
CA VAL A 63 -0.32 12.29 -0.63
C VAL A 63 0.85 11.41 -1.06
N LEU A 64 0.57 10.23 -1.63
CA LEU A 64 1.61 9.33 -2.12
C LEU A 64 2.43 9.96 -3.26
N ARG A 65 1.79 10.76 -4.12
CA ARG A 65 2.47 11.50 -5.18
C ARG A 65 3.37 12.61 -4.64
N GLU A 66 2.93 13.35 -3.62
CA GLU A 66 3.74 14.38 -2.95
C GLU A 66 4.97 13.75 -2.27
N HIS A 67 4.83 12.56 -1.71
CA HIS A 67 5.91 11.79 -1.08
C HIS A 67 6.57 10.76 -2.00
N ARG A 68 6.33 10.82 -3.33
CA ARG A 68 6.80 9.81 -4.27
C ARG A 68 8.31 9.60 -4.25
N GLY A 69 9.09 10.67 -4.06
CA GLY A 69 10.55 10.58 -4.05
C GLY A 69 11.07 9.71 -2.91
N GLU A 70 10.47 9.87 -1.72
CA GLU A 70 10.80 9.07 -0.53
C GLU A 70 10.32 7.62 -0.70
N LEU A 71 9.09 7.43 -1.18
CA LEU A 71 8.54 6.10 -1.43
C LEU A 71 9.33 5.33 -2.48
N LEU A 72 9.79 6.00 -3.55
CA LEU A 72 10.59 5.36 -4.59
C LEU A 72 12.02 5.06 -4.14
N ALA A 73 12.62 5.90 -3.30
CA ALA A 73 13.91 5.62 -2.69
C ALA A 73 13.86 4.37 -1.78
N LEU A 74 12.75 4.18 -1.07
CA LEU A 74 12.51 3.01 -0.23
C LEU A 74 12.15 1.75 -1.04
N ALA A 75 11.46 1.91 -2.18
CA ALA A 75 11.08 0.83 -3.10
C ALA A 75 12.14 0.53 -4.18
N GLU A 76 13.37 1.04 -4.03
CA GLU A 76 14.43 0.86 -5.02
C GLU A 76 14.84 -0.62 -5.13
N SER A 77 14.61 -1.23 -6.30
CA SER A 77 14.77 -2.69 -6.53
C SER A 77 16.18 -3.22 -6.23
N SER A 78 17.23 -2.42 -6.45
CA SER A 78 18.63 -2.77 -6.17
C SER A 78 18.92 -2.90 -4.67
N SER A 79 18.17 -2.17 -3.86
CA SER A 79 18.34 -2.04 -2.41
C SER A 79 17.18 -2.70 -1.64
N LEU A 80 16.27 -3.36 -2.34
CA LEU A 80 15.00 -3.84 -1.81
C LEU A 80 15.17 -5.13 -0.99
N THR A 81 15.25 -4.98 0.34
CA THR A 81 15.24 -6.08 1.31
C THR A 81 13.85 -6.25 1.93
N PRO A 82 13.53 -7.40 2.55
CA PRO A 82 12.27 -7.61 3.28
C PRO A 82 12.01 -6.53 4.34
N GLU A 83 13.06 -6.12 5.05
CA GLU A 83 13.00 -5.07 6.07
C GLU A 83 12.67 -3.70 5.47
N ARG A 84 13.28 -3.37 4.32
CA ARG A 84 12.95 -2.15 3.58
C ARG A 84 11.53 -2.18 3.02
N ALA A 85 11.07 -3.32 2.55
CA ALA A 85 9.70 -3.47 2.06
C ALA A 85 8.67 -3.31 3.19
N LEU A 86 8.96 -3.83 4.38
CA LEU A 86 8.20 -3.55 5.60
C LEU A 86 8.23 -2.06 5.97
N GLY A 87 9.41 -1.44 5.95
CA GLY A 87 9.56 -0.01 6.21
C GLY A 87 8.79 0.85 5.20
N TRP A 88 8.74 0.43 3.94
CA TRP A 88 7.95 1.06 2.90
C TRP A 88 6.45 0.97 3.19
N LEU A 89 5.94 -0.22 3.53
CA LEU A 89 4.53 -0.40 3.92
C LEU A 89 4.18 0.43 5.16
N ALA A 90 5.04 0.44 6.17
CA ALA A 90 4.87 1.24 7.37
C ALA A 90 4.82 2.74 7.02
N ARG A 91 5.65 3.19 6.07
CA ARG A 91 5.67 4.58 5.61
C ARG A 91 4.40 4.97 4.86
N VAL A 92 3.92 4.11 3.96
CA VAL A 92 2.62 4.30 3.30
C VAL A 92 1.49 4.40 4.34
N GLY A 93 1.50 3.52 5.35
CA GLY A 93 0.55 3.57 6.46
C GLY A 93 0.64 4.85 7.29
N GLN A 94 1.85 5.38 7.53
CA GLN A 94 2.02 6.69 8.19
C GLN A 94 1.51 7.85 7.34
N LEU A 95 1.78 7.85 6.03
CA LEU A 95 1.27 8.86 5.10
C LEU A 95 -0.26 8.83 4.99
N ALA A 96 -0.87 7.65 5.09
CA ALA A 96 -2.32 7.56 5.21
C ALA A 96 -2.85 8.23 6.48
N ARG A 97 -2.06 8.31 7.57
CA ARG A 97 -2.49 8.93 8.84
C ARG A 97 -2.25 10.43 8.91
N THR A 98 -1.42 11.00 8.03
CA THR A 98 -1.16 12.45 8.04
C THR A 98 -2.38 13.25 7.58
N GLU A 99 -3.23 12.65 6.75
CA GLU A 99 -4.50 13.27 6.33
C GLU A 99 -5.66 12.82 7.23
N GLN A 100 -6.34 13.78 7.85
CA GLN A 100 -7.47 13.52 8.74
C GLN A 100 -8.55 12.65 8.07
N ARG A 101 -8.89 12.93 6.81
CA ARG A 101 -9.94 12.21 6.08
C ARG A 101 -9.63 10.73 5.85
N LEU A 102 -8.33 10.40 5.72
CA LEU A 102 -7.87 9.03 5.52
C LEU A 102 -7.82 8.26 6.84
N GLU A 103 -7.45 8.95 7.92
CA GLU A 103 -7.52 8.37 9.26
C GLU A 103 -8.96 8.13 9.71
N GLU A 104 -9.89 9.02 9.36
CA GLU A 104 -11.33 8.83 9.59
C GLU A 104 -11.85 7.57 8.86
N ASP A 105 -11.43 7.32 7.63
CA ASP A 105 -11.78 6.09 6.90
C ASP A 105 -11.29 4.83 7.63
N ARG A 106 -10.04 4.86 8.09
CA ARG A 106 -9.43 3.76 8.84
C ARG A 106 -10.17 3.51 10.16
N LEU A 107 -10.49 4.57 10.90
CA LEU A 107 -11.24 4.50 12.15
C LEU A 107 -12.67 4.02 11.92
N ALA A 108 -13.34 4.51 10.87
CA ALA A 108 -14.67 4.04 10.49
C ALA A 108 -14.66 2.55 10.13
N PHE A 109 -13.61 2.08 9.46
CA PHE A 109 -13.42 0.65 9.20
C PHE A 109 -13.22 -0.14 10.50
N LEU A 110 -12.36 0.31 11.41
CA LEU A 110 -12.14 -0.35 12.71
C LEU A 110 -13.41 -0.41 13.56
N ALA A 111 -14.17 0.69 13.60
CA ALA A 111 -15.45 0.77 14.30
C ALA A 111 -16.51 -0.16 13.67
N ALA A 112 -16.55 -0.27 12.33
CA ALA A 112 -17.48 -1.15 11.62
C ALA A 112 -17.16 -2.64 11.80
N TYR A 113 -15.89 -3.00 12.02
CA TYR A 113 -15.44 -4.38 12.17
C TYR A 113 -15.13 -4.80 13.61
N GLY A 114 -15.44 -3.95 14.60
CA GLY A 114 -15.37 -4.32 16.02
C GLY A 114 -13.98 -4.67 16.53
N VAL A 115 -12.92 -4.16 15.89
CA VAL A 115 -11.55 -4.25 16.43
C VAL A 115 -11.36 -3.12 17.44
N MET A 116 -12.16 -3.13 18.50
CA MET A 116 -11.82 -2.49 19.76
C MET A 116 -11.21 -3.58 20.63
N GLU A 117 -9.93 -3.45 20.97
CA GLU A 117 -9.41 -4.14 22.16
C GLU A 117 -10.05 -3.56 23.42
#